data_AF-A0A397ZWV6-F1
#
_entry.id   AF-A0A397ZWV6-F1
#
_cell.length_a   1.000
_cell.length_b   1.000
_cell.length_c   1.000
_cell.angle_alpha   90.00
_cell.angle_beta   90.00
_cell.angle_gamma   90.00
#
_symmetry.space_group_name_H-M   'P 1'
#
loop_
_entity.id
_entity.type
_entity.pdbx_description
1 polymer ?
#
loop_
_entity_poly.entity_id
_entity_poly.type
_entity_poly.pdbx_seq_one_letter_code
_entity_poly.pdbx_strand_id
1 'polypeptide(L)'
;MATNVPSLSGIPVRFSNWRSRVRNVPESENLNIKMDTEPTICPDSLYWWVTPAVMSDFRTFFITAGPKPEAGEEDSSRSFFQIIKKTVGQLDAYNIVFCNDHNDCVDVGVNTDQGGVRRLDVGSTTPFNVVFEKTTRTATLSKTMSII
;
A
#
# COMPACT_ATOMS: atom_id res chain seq x y z
N MET A 1 3.53 0.16 -30.80
CA MET A 1 3.93 0.77 -29.51
C MET A 1 2.66 1.20 -28.82
N ALA A 2 2.13 0.38 -27.90
CA ALA A 2 0.86 0.70 -27.23
C ALA A 2 1.15 1.72 -26.13
N THR A 3 0.64 2.94 -26.29
CA THR A 3 0.66 3.96 -25.26
C THR A 3 -0.27 3.53 -24.13
N ASN A 4 0.29 3.13 -22.98
CA ASN A 4 -0.45 2.92 -21.75
C ASN A 4 -1.04 4.27 -21.31
N VAL A 5 -2.27 4.55 -21.69
CA VAL A 5 -3.08 5.60 -21.07
C VAL A 5 -3.34 5.13 -19.64
N PRO A 6 -3.04 5.93 -18.60
CA PRO A 6 -3.40 5.56 -17.24
C PRO A 6 -4.92 5.42 -17.18
N SER A 7 -5.43 4.27 -16.74
CA SER A 7 -6.84 4.17 -16.40
C SER A 7 -7.13 5.19 -15.29
N LEU A 8 -8.29 5.86 -15.32
CA LEU A 8 -8.74 6.76 -14.25
C LEU A 8 -8.69 6.11 -12.85
N SER A 9 -8.76 4.78 -12.79
CA SER A 9 -8.71 3.97 -11.56
C SER A 9 -7.30 3.80 -10.95
N GLY A 10 -6.25 4.34 -11.57
CA GLY A 10 -4.88 4.30 -11.04
C GLY A 10 -4.15 2.97 -11.24
N ILE A 11 -3.15 2.70 -10.39
CA ILE A 11 -2.33 1.47 -10.40
C ILE A 11 -2.96 0.44 -9.47
N PRO A 12 -3.26 -0.80 -9.94
CA PRO A 12 -3.79 -1.84 -9.07
C PRO A 12 -2.80 -2.23 -7.98
N VAL A 13 -3.28 -2.76 -6.85
CA VAL A 13 -2.44 -3.26 -5.75
C VAL A 13 -2.73 -4.72 -5.43
N ARG A 14 -1.75 -5.40 -4.84
CA ARG A 14 -1.86 -6.74 -4.28
C ARG A 14 -1.57 -6.73 -2.79
N PHE A 15 -2.37 -7.46 -2.05
CA PHE A 15 -2.21 -7.69 -0.62
C PHE A 15 -1.49 -9.02 -0.39
N SER A 16 -0.63 -9.09 0.62
CA SER A 16 0.10 -10.32 0.97
C SER A 16 0.58 -10.32 2.42
N ASN A 17 1.18 -11.43 2.86
CA ASN A 17 1.95 -11.53 4.11
C ASN A 17 1.14 -11.36 5.41
N TRP A 18 -0.15 -11.69 5.42
CA TRP A 18 -0.91 -11.86 6.65
C TRP A 18 -0.64 -13.22 7.30
N ARG A 19 -0.83 -13.30 8.63
CA ARG A 19 -0.47 -14.50 9.41
C ARG A 19 -1.51 -15.61 9.29
N SER A 20 -2.79 -15.24 9.25
CA SER A 20 -3.86 -16.23 9.19
C SER A 20 -3.84 -17.03 7.89
N ARG A 21 -4.21 -18.31 7.96
CA ARG A 21 -4.21 -19.22 6.79
C ARG A 21 -5.48 -19.09 5.95
N VAL A 22 -6.05 -17.89 5.88
CA VAL A 22 -7.25 -17.58 5.10
C VAL A 22 -6.88 -17.22 3.67
N ARG A 23 -7.78 -17.52 2.72
CA ARG A 23 -7.58 -17.22 1.30
C ARG A 23 -7.91 -15.77 0.93
N ASN A 24 -8.83 -15.16 1.66
CA ASN A 24 -9.26 -13.78 1.43
C ASN A 24 -8.44 -12.84 2.30
N VAL A 25 -8.32 -11.58 1.90
CA VAL A 25 -7.62 -10.56 2.69
C VAL A 25 -8.34 -10.39 4.03
N PRO A 26 -7.67 -10.66 5.18
CA PRO A 26 -8.28 -10.48 6.50
C PRO A 26 -8.40 -9.00 6.87
N GLU A 27 -9.44 -8.67 7.64
CA GLU A 27 -9.57 -7.37 8.29
C GLU A 27 -8.68 -7.33 9.55
N SER A 28 -8.11 -6.16 9.86
CA SER A 28 -7.34 -5.91 11.11
C SER A 28 -6.11 -6.82 11.32
N GLU A 29 -5.53 -7.36 10.25
CA GLU A 29 -4.27 -8.10 10.29
C GLU A 29 -3.20 -7.39 9.47
N ASN A 30 -1.97 -7.42 9.99
CA ASN A 30 -0.82 -6.86 9.28
C ASN A 30 -0.65 -7.54 7.92
N LEU A 31 -0.55 -6.73 6.89
CA LEU A 31 -0.32 -7.14 5.51
C LEU A 31 0.64 -6.17 4.83
N ASN A 32 1.21 -6.62 3.72
CA ASN A 32 1.97 -5.77 2.81
C ASN A 32 1.13 -5.42 1.58
N ILE A 33 1.29 -4.21 1.08
CA ILE A 33 0.64 -3.70 -0.13
C ILE A 33 1.71 -3.53 -1.20
N LYS A 34 1.53 -4.16 -2.36
CA LYS A 34 2.44 -4.06 -3.51
C LYS A 34 1.70 -3.49 -4.70
N MET A 35 2.29 -2.51 -5.39
CA MET A 35 1.83 -2.02 -6.68
C MET A 35 1.96 -3.12 -7.75
N ASP A 36 0.87 -3.40 -8.46
CA ASP A 36 0.81 -4.37 -9.56
C ASP A 36 1.07 -3.67 -10.88
N THR A 37 2.35 -3.38 -11.13
CA THR A 37 2.84 -2.86 -12.40
C THR A 37 4.02 -3.68 -12.87
N GLU A 38 4.27 -3.66 -14.18
CA GLU A 38 5.49 -4.23 -14.74
C GLU A 38 6.73 -3.53 -14.14
N PRO A 39 7.82 -4.28 -13.89
CA PRO A 39 9.11 -3.73 -13.50
C PRO A 39 9.49 -2.53 -14.37
N THR A 40 9.85 -1.42 -13.75
CA THR A 40 10.37 -0.26 -14.47
C THR A 40 11.88 -0.36 -14.62
N ILE A 41 12.49 0.56 -15.39
CA ILE A 41 13.95 0.68 -15.47
C ILE A 41 14.57 1.04 -14.11
N CYS A 42 13.77 1.65 -13.22
CA CYS A 42 14.18 1.88 -11.84
C CYS A 42 14.10 0.58 -11.03
N PRO A 43 15.13 0.27 -10.20
CA PRO A 43 15.16 -0.96 -9.39
C PRO A 43 13.86 -1.13 -8.58
N ASP A 44 13.37 -2.37 -8.54
CA ASP A 44 12.00 -2.81 -8.22
C ASP A 44 11.50 -2.48 -6.80
N SER A 45 11.39 -1.19 -6.47
CA SER A 45 10.66 -0.71 -5.31
C SER A 45 9.17 -0.62 -5.67
N LEU A 46 8.41 -1.67 -5.36
CA LEU A 46 6.97 -1.74 -5.66
C LEU A 46 6.10 -1.89 -4.42
N TYR A 47 6.68 -2.05 -3.23
CA TYR A 47 5.91 -2.16 -2.00
C TYR A 47 5.62 -0.78 -1.43
N TRP A 48 4.46 -0.63 -0.80
CA TRP A 48 4.17 0.56 -0.03
C TRP A 48 5.11 0.63 1.18
N TRP A 49 5.72 1.79 1.34
CA TRP A 49 6.79 2.02 2.32
C TRP A 49 6.65 3.38 2.97
N VAL A 50 6.69 3.42 4.30
CA VAL A 50 6.64 4.67 5.05
C VAL A 50 8.01 5.32 5.07
N THR A 51 8.08 6.57 4.60
CA THR A 51 9.32 7.36 4.50
C THR A 51 9.12 8.74 5.13
N PRO A 52 10.08 9.24 5.94
CA PRO A 52 10.00 10.60 6.46
C PRO A 52 10.12 11.63 5.34
N ALA A 53 9.39 12.74 5.46
CA ALA A 53 9.54 13.86 4.54
C ALA A 53 10.94 14.49 4.66
N VAL A 54 11.65 14.61 3.54
CA VAL A 54 13.06 15.06 3.49
C VAL A 54 13.21 16.56 3.81
N MET A 55 12.15 17.36 3.69
CA MET A 55 12.24 18.84 3.72
C MET A 55 11.25 19.55 4.66
N SER A 56 10.40 18.82 5.39
CA SER A 56 9.44 19.40 6.33
C SER A 56 9.53 18.70 7.68
N ASP A 57 9.95 19.43 8.70
CA ASP A 57 9.73 19.18 10.12
C ASP A 57 9.91 17.76 10.68
N PHE A 58 10.51 16.77 10.00
CA PHE A 58 10.64 15.35 10.41
C PHE A 58 9.37 14.65 10.96
N ARG A 59 8.22 15.33 11.01
CA ARG A 59 6.97 14.90 11.65
C ARG A 59 5.98 14.32 10.66
N THR A 60 6.18 14.55 9.36
CA THR A 60 5.31 14.05 8.32
C THR A 60 5.94 12.83 7.67
N PHE A 61 5.18 11.75 7.60
CA PHE A 61 5.56 10.51 6.97
C PHE A 61 4.66 10.26 5.77
N PHE A 62 5.26 9.94 4.63
CA PHE A 62 4.54 9.63 3.40
C PHE A 62 4.66 8.15 3.05
N ILE A 63 3.65 7.63 2.36
CA ILE A 63 3.74 6.32 1.71
C ILE A 63 4.38 6.51 0.34
N THR A 64 5.49 5.82 0.11
CA THR A 64 6.24 5.81 -1.14
C THR A 64 6.45 4.38 -1.62
N ALA A 65 7.09 4.24 -2.78
CA ALA A 65 7.50 2.95 -3.29
C ALA A 65 8.84 2.55 -2.66
N GLY A 66 8.88 1.41 -1.99
CA GLY A 66 10.07 0.90 -1.30
C GLY A 66 10.35 -0.58 -1.56
N PRO A 67 11.40 -1.11 -0.91
CA PRO A 67 11.89 -2.46 -1.13
C PRO A 67 10.86 -3.51 -0.71
N LYS A 68 11.05 -4.74 -1.19
CA LYS A 68 10.29 -5.88 -0.65
C LYS A 68 10.67 -6.04 0.83
N PRO A 69 9.70 -6.03 1.77
CA PRO A 69 10.01 -6.30 3.16
C PRO A 69 10.53 -7.73 3.30
N GLU A 70 11.74 -7.87 3.83
CA GLU A 70 12.30 -9.16 4.21
C GLU A 70 11.76 -9.56 5.58
N ALA A 71 11.44 -10.85 5.76
CA ALA A 71 10.87 -11.32 7.01
C ALA A 71 11.94 -11.26 8.13
N GLY A 72 11.68 -10.46 9.18
CA GLY A 72 12.51 -10.43 10.39
C GLY A 72 13.52 -9.29 10.50
N GLU A 73 13.54 -8.34 9.57
CA GLU A 73 14.37 -7.13 9.66
C GLU A 73 13.58 -5.91 10.21
N GLU A 74 14.28 -4.97 10.85
CA GLU A 74 13.74 -3.69 11.36
C GLU A 74 13.02 -2.88 10.26
N ASP A 75 13.46 -3.04 9.01
CA ASP A 75 12.87 -2.43 7.83
C ASP A 75 11.49 -3.03 7.47
N SER A 76 11.16 -4.25 7.90
CA SER A 76 9.83 -4.85 7.64
C SER A 76 8.67 -4.05 8.26
N SER A 77 8.94 -3.37 9.37
CA SER A 77 7.98 -2.53 10.12
C SER A 77 7.43 -1.36 9.32
N ARG A 78 8.19 -0.84 8.34
CA ARG A 78 7.80 0.31 7.51
C ARG A 78 6.82 -0.05 6.39
N SER A 79 6.42 -1.31 6.32
CA SER A 79 5.58 -1.87 5.27
C SER A 79 4.33 -2.60 5.78
N PHE A 80 4.07 -2.54 7.09
CA PHE A 80 2.90 -3.17 7.69
C PHE A 80 1.70 -2.23 7.71
N PHE A 81 0.66 -2.67 7.02
CA PHE A 81 -0.62 -1.99 6.97
C PHE A 81 -1.73 -2.93 7.43
N GLN A 82 -2.85 -2.38 7.83
CA GLN A 82 -4.09 -3.13 8.00
C GLN A 82 -5.22 -2.47 7.22
N ILE A 83 -6.23 -3.27 6.89
CA ILE A 83 -7.47 -2.81 6.31
C ILE A 83 -8.53 -2.92 7.39
N ILE A 84 -9.17 -1.80 7.72
CA ILE A 84 -10.18 -1.69 8.76
C ILE A 84 -11.50 -1.34 8.11
N LYS A 85 -12.55 -2.14 8.34
CA LYS A 85 -13.88 -1.82 7.81
C LYS A 85 -14.42 -0.59 8.54
N LYS A 86 -14.99 0.34 7.78
CA LYS A 86 -15.68 1.51 8.31
C LYS A 86 -17.02 1.68 7.59
N THR A 87 -18.01 2.13 8.34
CA THR A 87 -19.28 2.56 7.78
C THR A 87 -19.24 4.08 7.64
N VAL A 88 -19.20 4.57 6.41
CA VAL A 88 -19.22 6.02 6.11
C VAL A 88 -20.57 6.35 5.52
N GLY A 89 -21.48 6.88 6.37
CA GLY A 89 -22.88 7.05 6.00
C GLY A 89 -23.55 5.70 5.76
N GLN A 90 -23.95 5.42 4.51
CA GLN A 90 -24.57 4.15 4.10
C GLN A 90 -23.63 3.24 3.30
N LEU A 91 -22.37 3.65 3.09
CA LEU A 91 -21.41 2.89 2.29
C LEU A 91 -20.48 2.07 3.19
N ASP A 92 -20.31 0.81 2.85
CA ASP A 92 -19.22 -0.03 3.35
C ASP A 92 -17.92 0.44 2.68
N ALA A 93 -17.08 1.10 3.45
CA ALA A 93 -15.77 1.58 3.04
C ALA A 93 -14.69 1.00 3.95
N TYR A 94 -13.44 1.31 3.64
CA TYR A 94 -12.30 0.86 4.42
C TYR A 94 -11.35 2.01 4.70
N ASN A 95 -10.76 1.97 5.89
CA ASN A 95 -9.53 2.71 6.16
C ASN A 95 -8.35 1.78 5.94
N ILE A 96 -7.28 2.35 5.39
CA ILE A 96 -5.96 1.75 5.46
C ILE A 96 -5.26 2.41 6.64
N VAL A 97 -4.68 1.60 7.52
CA VAL A 97 -3.87 2.09 8.65
C VAL A 97 -2.44 1.57 8.50
N PHE A 98 -1.47 2.37 8.92
CA PHE A 98 -0.09 1.93 9.07
C PHE A 98 0.15 1.52 10.52
N CYS A 99 0.74 0.34 10.73
CA CYS A 99 1.00 -0.21 12.06
C CYS A 99 2.49 -0.40 12.25
N ASN A 100 3.06 0.33 13.20
CA ASN A 100 4.46 0.13 13.58
C ASN A 100 4.62 -1.10 14.49
N ASP A 101 5.86 -1.48 14.78
CA ASP A 101 6.19 -2.64 15.62
C ASP A 101 5.68 -2.54 17.07
N HIS A 102 5.16 -1.38 17.49
CA HIS A 102 4.67 -1.13 18.84
C HIS A 102 3.14 -1.30 18.98
N ASN A 103 2.47 -1.91 17.99
CA ASN A 103 1.02 -2.14 17.93
C ASN A 103 0.15 -0.86 17.89
N ASP A 104 0.75 0.31 17.73
CA ASP A 104 0.01 1.55 17.49
C ASP A 104 -0.20 1.70 15.99
N CYS A 105 -1.46 1.58 15.57
CA CYS A 105 -1.87 1.79 14.19
C CYS A 105 -2.42 3.21 14.04
N VAL A 106 -1.98 3.89 12.98
CA VAL A 106 -2.40 5.26 12.65
C VAL A 106 -3.03 5.29 11.26
N ASP A 107 -4.06 6.12 11.10
CA ASP A 107 -4.75 6.24 9.82
C ASP A 107 -3.83 6.78 8.71
N VAL A 108 -4.04 6.22 7.51
CA VAL A 108 -3.50 6.76 6.27
C VAL A 108 -4.48 7.80 5.74
N GLY A 109 -3.99 9.00 5.48
CA GLY A 109 -4.75 10.11 4.92
C GLY A 109 -4.29 10.53 3.53
N VAL A 110 -4.70 11.73 3.14
CA VAL A 110 -4.16 12.40 1.96
C VAL A 110 -3.72 13.81 2.34
N ASN A 111 -2.46 14.13 2.02
CA ASN A 111 -1.88 15.45 2.17
C ASN A 111 -1.50 16.00 0.79
N THR A 112 -1.68 17.30 0.56
CA THR A 112 -1.20 17.94 -0.67
C THR A 112 0.13 18.60 -0.39
N ASP A 113 1.18 18.15 -1.07
CA ASP A 113 2.50 18.72 -0.91
C ASP A 113 2.60 20.15 -1.49
N GLN A 114 3.74 20.81 -1.27
CA GLN A 114 3.99 22.16 -1.79
C GLN A 114 3.94 22.25 -3.32
N GLY A 115 4.10 21.13 -4.03
CA GLY A 115 3.99 21.03 -5.48
C GLY A 115 2.55 20.80 -5.96
N GLY A 116 1.56 20.77 -5.07
CA GLY A 116 0.16 20.49 -5.41
C GLY A 116 -0.12 19.00 -5.64
N VAL A 117 0.82 18.11 -5.34
CA VAL A 117 0.65 16.67 -5.52
C VAL A 117 0.03 16.06 -4.26
N ARG A 118 -1.08 15.34 -4.46
CA ARG A 118 -1.72 14.57 -3.39
C ARG A 118 -0.89 13.34 -3.07
N ARG A 119 -0.43 13.23 -1.84
CA ARG A 119 0.35 12.11 -1.30
C ARG A 119 -0.45 11.40 -0.22
N LEU A 120 -0.25 10.10 -0.10
CA LEU A 120 -0.70 9.36 1.06
C LEU A 120 0.24 9.69 2.22
N ASP A 121 -0.33 10.14 3.33
CA ASP A 121 0.40 10.47 4.56
C ASP A 121 -0.05 9.59 5.73
N VAL A 122 0.85 9.40 6.69
CA VAL A 122 0.63 8.60 7.88
C VAL A 122 0.42 9.52 9.07
N GLY A 123 -0.60 9.26 9.89
CA GLY A 123 -0.93 10.08 11.05
C GLY A 123 -1.79 11.29 10.73
N SER A 124 -2.52 11.25 9.60
CA SER A 124 -3.47 12.29 9.23
C SER A 124 -4.68 12.30 10.17
N THR A 125 -5.20 13.48 10.50
CA THR A 125 -6.40 13.60 11.35
C THR A 125 -7.67 13.14 10.66
N THR A 126 -7.66 13.10 9.33
CA THR A 126 -8.79 12.65 8.49
C THR A 126 -8.36 11.44 7.68
N PRO A 127 -8.90 10.24 7.99
CA PRO A 127 -8.57 9.03 7.25
C PRO A 127 -9.04 9.12 5.80
N PHE A 128 -8.26 8.53 4.89
CA PHE A 128 -8.66 8.39 3.50
C PHE A 128 -9.49 7.12 3.32
N ASN A 129 -10.82 7.29 3.29
CA ASN A 129 -11.76 6.20 3.06
C ASN A 129 -11.67 5.69 1.62
N VAL A 130 -11.48 4.37 1.45
CA VAL A 130 -11.35 3.72 0.15
C VAL A 130 -12.36 2.60 -0.06
N VAL A 131 -12.62 2.29 -1.32
CA VAL A 131 -13.35 1.09 -1.76
C VAL A 131 -12.44 0.33 -2.73
N PHE A 132 -12.42 -1.00 -2.62
CA PHE A 132 -11.60 -1.84 -3.48
C PHE A 132 -12.39 -2.33 -4.69
N GLU A 133 -11.92 -1.97 -5.89
CA GLU A 133 -12.43 -2.50 -7.14
C GLU A 133 -11.55 -3.67 -7.61
N LYS A 134 -12.18 -4.79 -7.98
CA LYS A 134 -11.44 -5.93 -8.54
C LYS A 134 -10.95 -5.59 -9.95
N THR A 135 -9.64 -5.63 -10.16
CA THR A 135 -9.08 -5.46 -11.51
C THR A 135 -9.40 -6.67 -12.41
N THR A 136 -9.66 -6.39 -13.70
CA THR A 136 -9.84 -7.41 -14.74
C THR A 136 -8.51 -7.86 -15.36
N ARG A 137 -7.40 -7.21 -15.03
CA ARG A 137 -6.08 -7.58 -15.52
C ARG A 137 -5.74 -8.97 -14.98
N THR A 138 -5.64 -9.95 -15.87
CA THR A 138 -5.26 -11.30 -15.51
C THR A 138 -3.89 -11.21 -14.85
N ALA A 139 -3.77 -11.66 -13.60
CA ALA A 139 -2.46 -11.85 -13.01
C ALA A 139 -1.72 -12.77 -13.97
N THR A 140 -0.68 -12.27 -14.64
CA THR A 140 0.30 -13.12 -15.29
C THR A 140 0.86 -13.96 -14.17
N LEU A 141 0.30 -15.17 -13.99
CA LEU A 141 0.93 -16.22 -13.22
C LEU A 141 2.33 -16.29 -13.82
N SER A 142 3.32 -15.77 -13.11
CA SER A 142 4.71 -16.06 -13.44
C SER A 142 4.84 -17.55 -13.19
N LYS A 143 4.49 -18.31 -14.22
CA LYS A 143 4.75 -19.72 -14.35
C LYS A 143 6.25 -19.75 -14.60
N THR A 144 7.03 -19.61 -13.53
CA THR A 144 8.38 -20.14 -13.51
C THR A 144 8.20 -21.62 -13.78
N MET A 145 8.30 -22.01 -15.05
CA MET A 145 8.64 -23.38 -15.39
C MET A 145 10.02 -23.58 -14.79
N SER A 146 10.10 -24.40 -13.76
CA SER A 146 11.35 -25.00 -13.33
C SER A 146 12.01 -25.62 -14.56
N ILE A 147 13.20 -25.13 -14.90
CA ILE A 147 14.12 -25.93 -15.69
C ILE A 147 14.83 -26.83 -14.68
N ILE A 148 14.68 -28.14 -14.88
CA ILE A 148 15.45 -29.20 -14.22
C ILE A 148 16.88 -29.13 -14.74
#